data_AF-A0A1H7MRV0-F1
#
_entry.id   AF-A0A1H7MRV0-F1
#
_cell.length_a   1.000
_cell.length_b   1.000
_cell.length_c   1.000
_cell.angle_alpha   90.00
_cell.angle_beta   90.00
_cell.angle_gamma   90.00
#
_symmetry.space_group_name_H-M   'P 1'
#
loop_
_entity.id
_entity.type
_entity.pdbx_description
1 polymer ?
#
loop_
_entity_poly.entity_id
_entity_poly.type
_entity_poly.pdbx_seq_one_letter_code
_entity_poly.pdbx_strand_id
1 'polypeptide(L)'
;MADVTVSGDYLKFGVDTSGALIDLTSLTGLQFDPTGSGNFGGQPDFLYPGTPFAFYSLGVNGFYDVASPGANAFGTTTAILSLVGTTYVATSGGTYGGLKISQTITFDTTSNILHTAVVLTNVSGHTLNNIAYGVGFDPDQDYDNYSQFNTANTILGQGVGGSVEATGVNTGYTIKLSSTGGWSANAGVYLPWETNPYTLATAATANSYSDSSIGLGYHFDSLKNGKQISIGYDVTVTAVPEPATYGMLLAGLGLIGAAVRRRRSA
;
A
#
# COMPACT_ATOMS: atom_id res chain seq x y z
N MET A 1 9.54 -20.90 4.97
CA MET A 1 9.32 -20.52 3.55
C MET A 1 10.21 -19.32 3.25
N ALA A 2 10.43 -18.99 1.98
CA ALA A 2 11.32 -17.92 1.55
C ALA A 2 10.52 -16.67 1.13
N ASP A 3 11.23 -15.57 0.89
CA ASP A 3 10.65 -14.38 0.26
C ASP A 3 10.09 -14.73 -1.12
N VAL A 4 9.17 -13.89 -1.57
CA VAL A 4 8.35 -14.10 -2.76
C VAL A 4 8.46 -12.87 -3.64
N THR A 5 8.70 -13.07 -4.93
CA THR A 5 8.54 -12.03 -5.94
C THR A 5 7.48 -12.45 -6.95
N VAL A 6 6.54 -11.54 -7.25
CA VAL A 6 5.47 -11.73 -8.24
C VAL A 6 5.55 -10.62 -9.27
N SER A 7 5.17 -10.91 -10.52
CA SER A 7 5.18 -9.93 -11.62
C SER A 7 3.98 -10.10 -12.52
N GLY A 8 3.49 -8.98 -13.04
CA GLY A 8 2.48 -8.88 -14.08
C GLY A 8 2.86 -7.80 -15.09
N ASP A 9 1.87 -7.27 -15.79
CA ASP A 9 2.00 -6.29 -16.86
C ASP A 9 2.38 -4.91 -16.30
N TYR A 10 1.76 -4.50 -15.18
CA TYR A 10 1.96 -3.18 -14.58
C TYR A 10 2.80 -3.22 -13.30
N LEU A 11 2.72 -4.29 -12.52
CA LEU A 11 3.38 -4.36 -11.21
C LEU A 11 4.30 -5.56 -11.08
N LYS A 12 5.44 -5.33 -10.44
CA LYS A 12 6.30 -6.36 -9.87
C LYS A 12 6.53 -6.03 -8.41
N PHE A 13 6.30 -6.98 -7.52
CA PHE A 13 6.41 -6.73 -6.09
C PHE A 13 6.97 -7.91 -5.32
N GLY A 14 7.59 -7.59 -4.20
CA GLY A 14 8.10 -8.54 -3.24
C GLY A 14 7.21 -8.69 -2.02
N VAL A 15 7.23 -9.87 -1.41
CA VAL A 15 6.63 -10.15 -0.10
C VAL A 15 7.65 -10.94 0.71
N ASP A 16 8.06 -10.42 1.86
CA ASP A 16 9.04 -11.09 2.70
C ASP A 16 8.41 -12.27 3.46
N THR A 17 9.24 -13.10 4.09
CA THR A 17 8.76 -14.20 4.94
C THR A 17 7.81 -13.77 6.07
N SER A 18 7.92 -12.53 6.57
CA SER A 18 7.02 -11.94 7.56
C SER A 18 5.64 -11.63 6.96
N GLY A 19 5.55 -11.42 5.65
CA GLY A 19 4.34 -11.04 4.93
C GLY A 19 4.23 -9.54 4.65
N ALA A 20 5.27 -8.75 4.93
CA ALA A 20 5.36 -7.35 4.56
C ALA A 20 5.82 -7.20 3.10
N LEU A 21 5.52 -6.05 2.50
CA LEU A 21 5.51 -5.83 1.05
C LEU A 21 6.89 -5.41 0.49
N ILE A 22 7.93 -6.22 0.76
CA ILE A 22 9.27 -6.11 0.17
C ILE A 22 9.91 -7.51 0.15
N ASP A 23 10.57 -7.91 -0.92
CA ASP A 23 11.42 -9.11 -0.97
C ASP A 23 12.88 -8.67 -0.79
N LEU A 24 13.45 -8.96 0.38
CA LEU A 24 14.84 -8.59 0.71
C LEU A 24 15.87 -9.51 0.05
N THR A 25 15.45 -10.67 -0.46
CA THR A 25 16.34 -11.59 -1.17
C THR A 25 16.56 -11.12 -2.61
N SER A 26 15.49 -10.72 -3.28
CA SER A 26 15.54 -10.22 -4.66
C SER A 26 15.71 -8.70 -4.76
N LEU A 27 15.69 -8.00 -3.61
CA LEU A 27 15.76 -6.54 -3.51
C LEU A 27 14.63 -5.87 -4.31
N THR A 28 13.42 -6.44 -4.23
CA THR A 28 12.22 -5.96 -4.94
C THR A 28 11.21 -5.44 -3.93
N GLY A 29 10.88 -4.15 -3.99
CA GLY A 29 9.78 -3.54 -3.24
C GLY A 29 8.49 -3.63 -4.04
N LEU A 30 8.13 -2.52 -4.70
CA LEU A 30 6.98 -2.43 -5.60
C LEU A 30 7.37 -1.60 -6.83
N GLN A 31 7.63 -2.27 -7.94
CA GLN A 31 8.01 -1.66 -9.21
C GLN A 31 6.79 -1.46 -10.10
N PHE A 32 6.77 -0.37 -10.87
CA PHE A 32 5.64 0.01 -11.72
C PHE A 32 6.05 0.26 -13.17
N ASP A 33 5.48 -0.51 -14.10
CA ASP A 33 5.56 -0.24 -15.54
C ASP A 33 4.25 0.44 -15.99
N PRO A 34 4.24 1.77 -16.22
CA PRO A 34 3.02 2.47 -16.65
C PRO A 34 2.55 2.07 -18.05
N THR A 35 3.40 1.41 -18.84
CA THR A 35 3.05 0.97 -20.20
C THR A 35 2.27 -0.34 -20.23
N GLY A 36 2.29 -1.11 -19.14
CA GLY A 36 1.66 -2.43 -19.08
C GLY A 36 2.39 -3.48 -19.91
N SER A 37 3.69 -3.32 -20.15
CA SER A 37 4.48 -4.26 -20.96
C SER A 37 5.12 -5.38 -20.15
N GLY A 38 5.07 -5.29 -18.81
CA GLY A 38 5.77 -6.17 -17.88
C GLY A 38 7.29 -5.95 -17.86
N ASN A 39 7.78 -4.82 -18.37
CA ASN A 39 9.21 -4.50 -18.40
C ASN A 39 9.60 -3.55 -17.27
N PHE A 40 10.13 -4.14 -16.20
CA PHE A 40 10.56 -3.42 -15.00
C PHE A 40 12.02 -2.93 -15.04
N GLY A 41 12.72 -3.10 -16.16
CA GLY A 41 14.09 -2.60 -16.32
C GLY A 41 14.12 -1.06 -16.32
N GLY A 42 14.70 -0.46 -15.28
CA GLY A 42 14.78 0.99 -15.11
C GLY A 42 13.46 1.66 -14.71
N GLN A 43 12.45 0.87 -14.34
CA GLN A 43 11.22 1.39 -13.75
C GLN A 43 11.44 1.72 -12.26
N PRO A 44 10.75 2.74 -11.72
CA PRO A 44 10.88 3.10 -10.32
C PRO A 44 10.39 1.98 -9.40
N ASP A 45 11.11 1.76 -8.31
CA ASP A 45 10.61 1.02 -7.14
C ASP A 45 10.09 2.01 -6.09
N PHE A 46 8.90 1.74 -5.56
CA PHE A 46 8.22 2.63 -4.64
C PHE A 46 8.63 2.41 -3.18
N LEU A 47 9.13 1.21 -2.82
CA LEU A 47 9.26 0.79 -1.43
C LEU A 47 10.67 0.33 -1.05
N TYR A 48 11.49 -0.02 -2.05
CA TYR A 48 12.86 -0.49 -1.82
C TYR A 48 13.94 0.61 -1.72
N PRO A 49 13.84 1.77 -2.40
CA PRO A 49 14.88 2.78 -2.32
C PRO A 49 15.18 3.25 -0.89
N GLY A 50 16.35 3.90 -0.72
CA GLY A 50 16.74 4.48 0.55
C GLY A 50 16.84 3.46 1.69
N THR A 51 15.97 3.63 2.69
CA THR A 51 15.82 2.68 3.80
C THR A 51 14.49 1.94 3.63
N PRO A 52 14.48 0.76 2.99
CA PRO A 52 13.25 0.04 2.66
C PRO A 52 12.33 -0.11 3.88
N PHE A 53 11.09 0.36 3.74
CA PHE A 53 10.13 0.36 4.85
C PHE A 53 8.71 0.02 4.39
N ALA A 54 8.24 -1.14 4.85
CA ALA A 54 6.86 -1.57 4.79
C ALA A 54 6.55 -2.35 6.07
N PHE A 55 5.32 -2.35 6.54
CA PHE A 55 4.97 -3.09 7.75
C PHE A 55 3.50 -3.43 7.83
N TYR A 56 3.21 -4.37 8.72
CA TYR A 56 1.93 -4.44 9.39
C TYR A 56 2.14 -4.74 10.87
N SER A 57 1.20 -4.30 11.71
CA SER A 57 1.31 -4.40 13.16
C SER A 57 0.02 -4.88 13.80
N LEU A 58 0.17 -5.54 14.95
CA LEU A 58 -0.94 -6.09 15.72
C LEU A 58 -0.90 -5.58 17.15
N GLY A 59 -2.04 -5.08 17.61
CA GLY A 59 -2.26 -4.70 18.99
C GLY A 59 -3.22 -5.65 19.68
N VAL A 60 -2.90 -6.10 20.91
CA VAL A 60 -3.84 -6.76 21.81
C VAL A 60 -3.63 -6.25 23.24
N ASN A 61 -4.71 -5.89 23.93
CA ASN A 61 -4.70 -5.44 25.33
C ASN A 61 -3.75 -4.26 25.62
N GLY A 62 -3.51 -3.37 24.64
CA GLY A 62 -2.60 -2.22 24.77
C GLY A 62 -1.13 -2.51 24.48
N PHE A 63 -0.75 -3.77 24.28
CA PHE A 63 0.57 -4.15 23.76
C PHE A 63 0.50 -4.33 22.26
N TYR A 64 1.63 -4.13 21.57
CA TYR A 64 1.73 -4.35 20.14
C TYR A 64 3.08 -4.93 19.74
N ASP A 65 3.13 -5.48 18.53
CA ASP A 65 4.35 -5.86 17.85
C ASP A 65 4.20 -5.66 16.34
N VAL A 66 5.29 -5.77 15.59
CA VAL A 66 5.37 -5.36 14.19
C VAL A 66 6.04 -6.44 13.35
N ALA A 67 5.48 -6.72 12.18
CA ALA A 67 6.14 -7.44 11.12
C ALA A 67 6.56 -6.45 10.03
N SER A 68 7.82 -6.53 9.63
CA SER A 68 8.43 -5.70 8.60
C SER A 68 9.48 -6.53 7.86
N PRO A 69 10.01 -6.06 6.71
CA PRO A 69 11.07 -6.75 6.00
C PRO A 69 12.23 -7.10 6.95
N GLY A 70 12.51 -8.41 7.08
CA GLY A 70 13.56 -8.92 7.96
C GLY A 70 13.20 -9.05 9.45
N ALA A 71 12.00 -8.64 9.87
CA ALA A 71 11.50 -8.76 11.24
C ALA A 71 10.15 -9.50 11.27
N ASN A 72 10.12 -10.68 11.88
CA ASN A 72 8.96 -11.56 11.90
C ASN A 72 8.47 -11.84 13.33
N ALA A 73 7.92 -10.80 13.97
CA ALA A 73 7.43 -10.88 15.34
C ALA A 73 6.31 -11.92 15.56
N PHE A 74 5.57 -12.26 14.51
CA PHE A 74 4.39 -13.12 14.61
C PHE A 74 4.66 -14.58 14.24
N GLY A 75 5.91 -14.93 13.93
CA GLY A 75 6.30 -16.26 13.46
C GLY A 75 5.58 -16.66 12.18
N THR A 76 5.31 -15.69 11.30
CA THR A 76 4.58 -15.95 10.07
C THR A 76 5.42 -16.70 9.06
N THR A 77 4.73 -17.26 8.07
CA THR A 77 5.36 -17.77 6.86
C THR A 77 4.57 -17.30 5.66
N THR A 78 5.25 -16.78 4.64
CA THR A 78 4.65 -16.45 3.35
C THR A 78 4.67 -17.65 2.40
N ALA A 79 3.52 -17.93 1.79
CA ALA A 79 3.33 -18.94 0.76
C ALA A 79 2.76 -18.29 -0.49
N ILE A 80 3.26 -18.69 -1.67
CA ILE A 80 2.62 -18.39 -2.95
C ILE A 80 1.76 -19.58 -3.34
N LEU A 81 0.50 -19.31 -3.67
CA LEU A 81 -0.33 -20.26 -4.40
C LEU A 81 -0.15 -19.99 -5.90
N SER A 82 -0.08 -21.07 -6.68
CA SER A 82 0.14 -21.01 -8.13
C SER A 82 -0.86 -20.08 -8.81
N LEU A 83 -0.41 -19.41 -9.87
CA LEU A 83 -1.23 -18.60 -10.77
C LEU A 83 -2.47 -19.38 -11.23
N VAL A 84 -3.67 -18.86 -10.94
CA VAL A 84 -4.94 -19.39 -11.44
C VAL A 84 -5.51 -18.38 -12.43
N GLY A 85 -5.44 -18.69 -13.73
CA GLY A 85 -5.75 -17.71 -14.77
C GLY A 85 -4.72 -16.60 -14.79
N THR A 86 -5.15 -15.37 -14.51
CA THR A 86 -4.30 -14.16 -14.38
C THR A 86 -4.05 -13.80 -12.91
N THR A 87 -4.57 -14.55 -11.94
CA THR A 87 -4.54 -14.14 -10.54
C THR A 87 -3.53 -14.93 -9.71
N TYR A 88 -2.59 -14.21 -9.12
CA TYR A 88 -1.72 -14.69 -8.05
C TYR A 88 -2.37 -14.52 -6.68
N VAL A 89 -2.08 -15.46 -5.78
CA VAL A 89 -2.48 -15.37 -4.37
C VAL A 89 -1.26 -15.65 -3.49
N ALA A 90 -0.87 -14.67 -2.68
CA ALA A 90 0.14 -14.86 -1.63
C ALA A 90 -0.55 -14.84 -0.27
N THR A 91 -0.26 -15.83 0.58
CA THR A 91 -0.83 -15.92 1.92
C THR A 91 0.28 -15.90 2.96
N SER A 92 0.10 -15.10 4.01
CA SER A 92 0.94 -15.10 5.19
C SER A 92 0.09 -15.17 6.46
N GLY A 93 0.65 -15.61 7.57
CA GLY A 93 -0.10 -15.69 8.81
C GLY A 93 0.68 -16.27 9.97
N GLY A 94 0.29 -15.88 11.18
CA GLY A 94 0.95 -16.24 12.43
C GLY A 94 0.09 -15.90 13.63
N THR A 95 0.69 -15.69 14.79
CA THR A 95 -0.06 -15.43 16.03
C THR A 95 0.62 -14.41 16.93
N TYR A 96 -0.17 -13.56 17.58
CA TYR A 96 0.28 -12.59 18.57
C TYR A 96 -0.77 -12.40 19.67
N GLY A 97 -0.39 -12.48 20.94
CA GLY A 97 -1.29 -12.16 22.06
C GLY A 97 -2.61 -12.95 22.09
N GLY A 98 -2.64 -14.18 21.56
CA GLY A 98 -3.87 -14.99 21.45
C GLY A 98 -4.73 -14.69 20.19
N LEU A 99 -4.28 -13.76 19.35
CA LEU A 99 -4.88 -13.43 18.06
C LEU A 99 -4.09 -14.12 16.94
N LYS A 100 -4.77 -14.93 16.13
CA LYS A 100 -4.22 -15.48 14.88
C LYS A 100 -4.49 -14.50 13.75
N ILE A 101 -3.48 -14.21 12.93
CA ILE A 101 -3.60 -13.42 11.71
C ILE A 101 -3.46 -14.32 10.47
N SER A 102 -4.28 -14.05 9.46
CA SER A 102 -4.12 -14.54 8.10
C SER A 102 -4.24 -13.35 7.15
N GLN A 103 -3.24 -13.12 6.33
CA GLN A 103 -3.25 -12.13 5.25
C GLN A 103 -3.28 -12.86 3.91
N THR A 104 -4.02 -12.31 2.97
CA THR A 104 -4.13 -12.85 1.61
C THR A 104 -4.04 -11.69 0.64
N ILE A 105 -2.92 -11.63 -0.09
CA ILE A 105 -2.70 -10.69 -1.17
C ILE A 105 -3.15 -11.36 -2.46
N THR A 106 -4.07 -10.73 -3.17
CA THR A 106 -4.57 -11.15 -4.48
C THR A 106 -4.14 -10.13 -5.52
N PHE A 107 -3.54 -10.61 -6.60
CA PHE A 107 -3.02 -9.77 -7.67
C PHE A 107 -3.39 -10.34 -9.03
N ASP A 108 -4.17 -9.60 -9.81
CA ASP A 108 -4.35 -9.88 -11.24
C ASP A 108 -3.17 -9.31 -12.01
N THR A 109 -2.49 -10.13 -12.82
CA THR A 109 -1.31 -9.73 -13.57
C THR A 109 -1.55 -8.55 -14.51
N THR A 110 -2.80 -8.30 -14.92
CA THR A 110 -3.17 -7.19 -15.79
C THR A 110 -3.55 -5.91 -15.03
N SER A 111 -3.50 -5.94 -13.69
CA SER A 111 -3.91 -4.85 -12.80
C SER A 111 -2.72 -4.08 -12.24
N ASN A 112 -2.99 -2.85 -11.82
CA ASN A 112 -2.11 -1.99 -11.04
C ASN A 112 -2.54 -1.88 -9.56
N ILE A 113 -3.33 -2.86 -9.09
CA ILE A 113 -3.89 -2.92 -7.74
C ILE A 113 -3.52 -4.26 -7.09
N LEU A 114 -3.02 -4.20 -5.86
CA LEU A 114 -2.88 -5.33 -4.96
C LEU A 114 -4.03 -5.29 -3.96
N HIS A 115 -4.80 -6.37 -3.89
CA HIS A 115 -5.89 -6.51 -2.92
C HIS A 115 -5.43 -7.33 -1.72
N THR A 116 -5.52 -6.78 -0.52
CA THR A 116 -5.16 -7.51 0.70
C THR A 116 -6.38 -7.71 1.59
N ALA A 117 -6.69 -8.97 1.87
CA ALA A 117 -7.65 -9.35 2.90
C ALA A 117 -6.91 -9.80 4.17
N VAL A 118 -7.35 -9.32 5.32
CA VAL A 118 -6.81 -9.71 6.62
C VAL A 118 -7.93 -10.29 7.48
N VAL A 119 -7.68 -11.46 8.05
CA VAL A 119 -8.56 -12.11 9.01
C VAL A 119 -7.83 -12.27 10.33
N LEU A 120 -8.41 -11.68 11.38
CA LEU A 120 -7.95 -11.79 12.76
C LEU A 120 -8.89 -12.71 13.52
N THR A 121 -8.39 -13.80 14.08
CA THR A 121 -9.18 -14.78 14.83
C THR A 121 -8.70 -14.84 16.28
N ASN A 122 -9.60 -14.66 17.24
CA ASN A 122 -9.26 -14.94 18.63
C ASN A 122 -9.19 -16.47 18.84
N VAL A 123 -7.97 -16.98 19.05
CA VAL A 123 -7.68 -18.40 19.30
C VAL A 123 -7.33 -18.68 20.76
N SER A 124 -7.47 -17.68 21.63
CA SER A 124 -7.26 -17.81 23.07
C SER A 124 -8.47 -18.44 23.77
N GLY A 125 -8.33 -18.76 25.06
CA GLY A 125 -9.44 -19.26 25.89
C GLY A 125 -10.41 -18.19 26.40
N HIS A 126 -10.21 -16.90 26.12
CA HIS A 126 -10.93 -15.78 26.73
C HIS A 126 -11.21 -14.65 25.72
N THR A 127 -11.92 -13.61 26.13
CA THR A 127 -12.13 -12.41 25.29
C THR A 127 -10.86 -11.57 25.26
N LEU A 128 -10.40 -11.23 24.05
CA LEU A 128 -9.31 -10.26 23.85
C LEU A 128 -9.92 -8.87 23.77
N ASN A 129 -9.23 -7.86 24.31
CA ASN A 129 -9.69 -6.47 24.31
C ASN A 129 -8.65 -5.57 23.64
N ASN A 130 -9.07 -4.36 23.28
CA ASN A 130 -8.24 -3.32 22.69
C ASN A 130 -7.38 -3.89 21.55
N ILE A 131 -8.05 -4.47 20.55
CA ILE A 131 -7.36 -5.04 19.39
C ILE A 131 -7.13 -3.91 18.41
N ALA A 132 -5.96 -3.87 17.80
CA ALA A 132 -5.67 -2.93 16.73
C ALA A 132 -4.89 -3.60 15.60
N TYR A 133 -5.02 -3.07 14.39
CA TYR A 133 -4.22 -3.46 13.24
C TYR A 133 -3.70 -2.21 12.55
N GLY A 134 -2.44 -2.23 12.17
CA GLY A 134 -1.80 -1.17 11.40
C GLY A 134 -1.16 -1.74 10.15
N VAL A 135 -1.15 -0.96 9.07
CA VAL A 135 -0.38 -1.24 7.85
C VAL A 135 0.14 0.07 7.27
N GLY A 136 1.34 0.06 6.72
CA GLY A 136 1.91 1.23 6.09
C GLY A 136 3.24 0.94 5.43
N PHE A 137 3.78 1.96 4.78
CA PHE A 137 5.05 1.92 4.08
C PHE A 137 5.56 3.33 3.81
N ASP A 138 6.84 3.44 3.44
CA ASP A 138 7.49 4.67 3.04
C ASP A 138 7.62 4.76 1.51
N PRO A 139 6.93 5.71 0.85
CA PRO A 139 6.95 5.83 -0.61
C PRO A 139 8.14 6.65 -1.15
N ASP A 140 8.92 6.06 -2.05
CA ASP A 140 10.14 6.64 -2.63
C ASP A 140 10.21 6.59 -4.17
N GLN A 141 9.06 6.65 -4.84
CA GLN A 141 8.95 6.42 -6.30
C GLN A 141 9.76 7.34 -7.23
N ASP A 142 10.27 8.48 -6.74
CA ASP A 142 11.11 9.38 -7.52
C ASP A 142 12.61 9.19 -7.26
N TYR A 143 13.01 8.30 -6.35
CA TYR A 143 14.41 8.17 -5.97
C TYR A 143 15.29 7.65 -7.11
N ASP A 144 14.89 6.57 -7.78
CA ASP A 144 15.73 5.89 -8.78
C ASP A 144 16.11 6.81 -9.95
N ASN A 145 15.21 7.74 -10.32
CA ASN A 145 15.38 8.62 -11.48
C ASN A 145 15.74 10.07 -11.11
N TYR A 146 15.42 10.51 -9.90
CA TYR A 146 15.57 11.92 -9.48
C TYR A 146 16.26 12.11 -8.14
N SER A 147 16.64 11.03 -7.45
CA SER A 147 17.26 11.04 -6.11
C SER A 147 16.44 11.85 -5.09
N GLN A 148 15.12 11.75 -5.20
CA GLN A 148 14.16 12.45 -4.35
C GLN A 148 13.37 11.45 -3.50
N PHE A 149 13.44 11.61 -2.18
CA PHE A 149 12.66 10.86 -1.19
C PHE A 149 11.35 11.57 -0.82
N ASN A 150 11.30 12.90 -0.97
CA ASN A 150 10.10 13.64 -0.58
C ASN A 150 8.94 13.35 -1.53
N THR A 151 7.79 13.04 -0.95
CA THR A 151 6.53 12.85 -1.67
C THR A 151 5.50 13.87 -1.22
N ALA A 152 4.54 14.18 -2.10
CA ALA A 152 3.35 14.92 -1.72
C ALA A 152 2.30 13.93 -1.17
N ASN A 153 2.16 13.91 0.15
CA ASN A 153 1.29 12.98 0.88
C ASN A 153 -0.06 13.62 1.18
N THR A 154 -1.13 12.97 0.73
CA THR A 154 -2.49 13.47 0.84
C THR A 154 -3.40 12.42 1.47
N ILE A 155 -4.06 12.80 2.56
CA ILE A 155 -5.15 12.03 3.16
C ILE A 155 -6.40 12.31 2.32
N LEU A 156 -6.91 11.28 1.66
CA LEU A 156 -8.04 11.37 0.73
C LEU A 156 -9.37 11.06 1.42
N GLY A 157 -9.35 10.30 2.52
CA GLY A 157 -10.54 9.97 3.28
C GLY A 157 -10.24 9.37 4.64
N GLN A 158 -11.23 9.44 5.52
CA GLN A 158 -11.21 8.84 6.85
C GLN A 158 -12.44 7.94 7.04
N GLY A 159 -12.36 6.98 7.95
CA GLY A 159 -13.48 6.12 8.28
C GLY A 159 -13.60 4.91 7.35
N VAL A 160 -14.83 4.50 7.05
CA VAL A 160 -15.08 3.43 6.08
C VAL A 160 -14.67 3.93 4.70
N GLY A 161 -13.65 3.31 4.10
CA GLY A 161 -13.00 3.83 2.89
C GLY A 161 -11.86 4.82 3.14
N GLY A 162 -11.34 4.88 4.38
CA GLY A 162 -10.17 5.69 4.71
C GLY A 162 -9.01 5.41 3.75
N SER A 163 -8.38 6.47 3.25
CA SER A 163 -7.35 6.35 2.22
C SER A 163 -6.33 7.48 2.28
N VAL A 164 -5.09 7.15 1.93
CA VAL A 164 -3.95 8.07 1.89
C VAL A 164 -3.10 7.74 0.65
N GLU A 165 -2.57 8.78 0.01
CA GLU A 165 -1.82 8.68 -1.24
C GLU A 165 -0.54 9.50 -1.15
N ALA A 166 0.55 8.93 -1.65
CA ALA A 166 1.81 9.64 -1.89
C ALA A 166 1.99 9.86 -3.39
N THR A 167 2.35 11.08 -3.78
CA THR A 167 2.61 11.46 -5.16
C THR A 167 4.07 11.84 -5.35
N GLY A 168 4.73 11.26 -6.35
CA GLY A 168 6.07 11.66 -6.78
C GLY A 168 5.99 13.04 -7.41
N VAL A 169 6.78 14.00 -6.92
CA VAL A 169 6.73 15.39 -7.41
C VAL A 169 7.39 15.57 -8.77
N ASN A 170 8.24 14.64 -9.18
CA ASN A 170 8.90 14.66 -10.48
C ASN A 170 8.13 13.82 -11.51
N THR A 171 7.74 12.59 -11.15
CA THR A 171 7.02 11.69 -12.08
C THR A 171 5.51 11.90 -12.10
N GLY A 172 4.94 12.44 -11.03
CA GLY A 172 3.49 12.41 -10.81
C GLY A 172 2.95 11.00 -10.53
N TYR A 173 3.79 9.99 -10.37
CA TYR A 173 3.31 8.64 -10.04
C TYR A 173 2.78 8.61 -8.61
N THR A 174 1.67 7.90 -8.42
CA THR A 174 1.04 7.78 -7.10
C THR A 174 1.07 6.36 -6.60
N ILE A 175 1.22 6.22 -5.29
CA ILE A 175 0.89 5.01 -4.55
C ILE A 175 -0.13 5.36 -3.48
N LYS A 176 -1.21 4.59 -3.46
CA LYS A 176 -2.35 4.83 -2.57
C LYS A 176 -2.66 3.59 -1.76
N LEU A 177 -2.85 3.79 -0.47
CA LEU A 177 -3.35 2.79 0.45
C LEU A 177 -4.81 3.13 0.80
N SER A 178 -5.74 2.21 0.52
CA SER A 178 -7.19 2.45 0.67
C SER A 178 -7.88 1.31 1.39
N SER A 179 -8.65 1.61 2.44
CA SER A 179 -9.50 0.61 3.09
C SER A 179 -10.67 0.21 2.19
N THR A 180 -10.93 -1.09 2.05
CA THR A 180 -11.99 -1.64 1.21
C THR A 180 -13.04 -2.45 1.99
N GLY A 181 -12.81 -2.65 3.29
CA GLY A 181 -13.74 -3.34 4.18
C GLY A 181 -14.82 -2.42 4.77
N GLY A 182 -15.73 -3.02 5.57
CA GLY A 182 -16.76 -2.27 6.31
C GLY A 182 -16.28 -1.61 7.60
N TRP A 183 -14.99 -1.73 7.93
CA TRP A 183 -14.41 -1.16 9.14
C TRP A 183 -13.86 0.24 8.90
N SER A 184 -13.97 1.08 9.93
CA SER A 184 -13.39 2.41 9.93
C SER A 184 -11.87 2.32 9.99
N ALA A 185 -11.19 2.90 9.02
CA ALA A 185 -9.74 3.09 9.02
C ALA A 185 -9.40 4.56 9.29
N ASN A 186 -8.38 4.79 10.11
CA ASN A 186 -7.71 6.08 10.17
C ASN A 186 -6.56 6.05 9.16
N ALA A 187 -6.62 6.93 8.17
CA ALA A 187 -5.56 7.13 7.20
C ALA A 187 -4.67 8.30 7.60
N GLY A 188 -3.36 8.11 7.54
CA GLY A 188 -2.43 9.13 8.01
C GLY A 188 -1.07 9.15 7.34
N VAL A 189 -0.34 10.21 7.65
CA VAL A 189 1.01 10.53 7.17
C VAL A 189 1.90 10.77 8.39
N TYR A 190 3.05 10.10 8.46
CA TYR A 190 3.83 9.97 9.69
C TYR A 190 5.30 10.34 9.52
N LEU A 191 5.73 11.34 10.31
CA LEU A 191 7.10 11.77 10.49
C LEU A 191 7.38 12.01 11.99
N PRO A 192 8.27 11.23 12.65
CA PRO A 192 8.98 10.07 12.12
C PRO A 192 8.03 8.93 11.71
N TRP A 193 8.55 7.93 10.98
CA TRP A 193 7.77 6.74 10.62
C TRP A 193 7.17 6.07 11.88
N GLU A 194 5.89 5.69 11.78
CA GLU A 194 5.11 5.13 12.89
C GLU A 194 4.58 3.75 12.53
N THR A 195 4.66 2.81 13.47
CA THR A 195 4.22 1.41 13.31
C THR A 195 3.26 0.96 14.39
N ASN A 196 3.10 1.72 15.47
CA ASN A 196 2.21 1.40 16.56
C ASN A 196 0.75 1.45 16.09
N PRO A 197 0.02 0.32 16.06
CA PRO A 197 -1.33 0.28 15.52
C PRO A 197 -2.32 1.13 16.32
N TYR A 198 -2.05 1.39 17.60
CA TYR A 198 -2.89 2.26 18.42
C TYR A 198 -2.68 3.74 18.08
N THR A 199 -1.44 4.15 17.79
CA THR A 199 -1.16 5.50 17.28
C THR A 199 -1.81 5.66 15.90
N LEU A 200 -1.56 4.72 14.98
CA LEU A 200 -2.10 4.76 13.62
C LEU A 200 -3.63 4.83 13.60
N ALA A 201 -4.32 4.14 14.53
CA ALA A 201 -5.77 4.12 14.57
C ALA A 201 -6.41 5.39 15.18
N THR A 202 -5.63 6.27 15.80
CA THR A 202 -6.18 7.40 16.59
C THR A 202 -5.54 8.75 16.30
N ALA A 203 -4.31 8.79 15.79
CA ALA A 203 -3.60 10.03 15.53
C ALA A 203 -4.32 10.86 14.45
N ALA A 204 -4.50 12.15 14.73
CA ALA A 204 -4.87 13.12 13.71
C ALA A 204 -3.58 13.62 13.05
N THR A 205 -3.38 13.27 11.78
CA THR A 205 -2.27 13.76 10.97
C THR A 205 -2.77 14.75 9.91
N ALA A 206 -1.84 15.38 9.19
CA ALA A 206 -2.16 16.29 8.09
C ALA A 206 -1.43 15.86 6.83
N ASN A 207 -1.89 16.39 5.69
CA ASN A 207 -1.15 16.30 4.43
C ASN A 207 0.25 16.89 4.61
N SER A 208 1.22 16.36 3.89
CA SER A 208 2.60 16.83 3.98
C SER A 208 3.30 16.81 2.63
N TYR A 209 4.40 17.54 2.56
CA TYR A 209 5.43 17.35 1.54
C TYR A 209 6.72 17.01 2.26
N SER A 210 7.03 15.72 2.34
CA SER A 210 8.14 15.19 3.13
C SER A 210 8.39 13.72 2.78
N ASP A 211 9.61 13.27 3.07
CA ASP A 211 9.98 11.87 3.26
C ASP A 211 9.24 11.38 4.51
N SER A 212 8.18 10.60 4.33
CA SER A 212 7.23 10.22 5.37
C SER A 212 6.45 9.00 4.96
N SER A 213 6.22 8.12 5.94
CA SER A 213 5.39 6.96 5.70
C SER A 213 3.91 7.32 5.65
N ILE A 214 3.17 6.55 4.86
CA ILE A 214 1.71 6.57 4.85
C ILE A 214 1.18 5.27 5.45
N GLY A 215 0.01 5.33 6.10
CA GLY A 215 -0.54 4.16 6.75
C GLY A 215 -2.03 4.21 7.03
N LEU A 216 -2.59 3.03 7.29
CA LEU A 216 -3.94 2.83 7.81
C LEU A 216 -3.87 2.17 9.19
N GLY A 217 -4.61 2.73 10.15
CA GLY A 217 -4.83 2.13 11.46
C GLY A 217 -6.30 1.76 11.68
N TYR A 218 -6.52 0.62 12.31
CA TYR A 218 -7.83 0.08 12.65
C TYR A 218 -7.85 -0.24 14.14
N HIS A 219 -8.91 0.18 14.82
CA HIS A 219 -9.16 -0.16 16.21
C HIS A 219 -10.43 -0.98 16.36
N PHE A 220 -10.37 -1.97 17.24
CA PHE A 220 -11.47 -2.87 17.56
C PHE A 220 -11.57 -3.04 19.08
N ASP A 221 -12.78 -2.93 19.61
CA ASP A 221 -12.99 -2.94 21.07
C ASP A 221 -12.60 -4.27 21.72
N SER A 222 -13.24 -5.35 21.29
CA SER A 222 -13.01 -6.69 21.84
C SER A 222 -13.40 -7.78 20.86
N LEU A 223 -12.80 -8.95 21.03
CA LEU A 223 -13.09 -10.14 20.23
C LEU A 223 -13.26 -11.33 21.16
N LYS A 224 -14.46 -11.92 21.18
CA LYS A 224 -14.74 -13.14 21.96
C LYS A 224 -13.97 -14.34 21.40
N ASN A 225 -13.69 -15.33 22.24
CA ASN A 225 -13.07 -16.59 21.83
C ASN A 225 -13.77 -17.19 20.60
N GLY A 226 -12.99 -17.58 19.60
CA GLY A 226 -13.44 -18.21 18.37
C GLY A 226 -14.11 -17.27 17.37
N LYS A 227 -14.19 -15.95 17.67
CA LYS A 227 -14.72 -14.95 16.74
C LYS A 227 -13.61 -14.35 15.89
N GLN A 228 -14.04 -13.75 14.78
CA GLN A 228 -13.17 -13.21 13.75
C GLN A 228 -13.52 -11.76 13.42
N ILE A 229 -12.51 -11.02 13.02
CA ILE A 229 -12.59 -9.71 12.38
C ILE A 229 -11.99 -9.87 10.99
N SER A 230 -12.65 -9.29 9.99
CA SER A 230 -12.16 -9.26 8.62
C SER A 230 -12.09 -7.82 8.14
N ILE A 231 -10.92 -7.42 7.67
CA ILE A 231 -10.68 -6.13 7.01
C ILE A 231 -10.09 -6.38 5.62
N GLY A 232 -10.19 -5.36 4.77
CA GLY A 232 -9.56 -5.35 3.47
C GLY A 232 -8.94 -3.99 3.19
N TYR A 233 -7.84 -3.97 2.46
CA TYR A 233 -7.25 -2.76 1.92
C TYR A 233 -6.58 -3.04 0.58
N ASP A 234 -6.50 -2.00 -0.24
CA ASP A 234 -5.86 -2.03 -1.54
C ASP A 234 -4.60 -1.17 -1.53
N VAL A 235 -3.57 -1.63 -2.22
CA VAL A 235 -2.42 -0.82 -2.65
C VAL A 235 -2.57 -0.58 -4.15
N THR A 236 -2.77 0.67 -4.56
CA THR A 236 -2.96 1.05 -5.96
C THR A 236 -1.82 1.95 -6.41
N VAL A 237 -1.21 1.64 -7.55
CA VAL A 237 -0.17 2.48 -8.16
C VAL A 237 -0.66 3.03 -9.49
N THR A 238 -0.55 4.33 -9.73
CA THR A 238 -0.98 4.92 -11.00
C THR A 238 0.01 5.94 -11.52
N ALA A 239 0.05 6.10 -12.84
CA ALA A 239 0.60 7.32 -13.43
C ALA A 239 -0.50 8.39 -13.41
N VAL A 240 -0.25 9.53 -12.76
CA VAL A 240 -1.08 10.71 -13.02
C VAL A 240 -0.73 11.22 -14.42
N PRO A 241 -1.72 11.44 -15.30
CA PRO A 241 -1.44 12.05 -16.59
C PRO A 241 -0.76 13.42 -16.38
N GLU A 242 0.46 13.58 -16.89
CA GLU A 242 1.24 14.79 -16.63
C GLU A 242 0.49 16.07 -17.04
N PRO A 243 0.76 17.23 -16.40
CA PRO A 243 0.23 18.54 -16.79
C PRO A 243 0.42 18.86 -18.28
N ALA A 244 1.47 18.33 -18.92
CA ALA A 244 1.70 18.47 -20.35
C ALA A 244 0.56 17.88 -21.21
N THR A 245 -0.14 16.84 -20.73
CA THR A 245 -1.33 16.29 -21.41
C THR A 245 -2.47 17.30 -21.44
N TYR A 246 -2.68 18.04 -20.34
CA TYR A 246 -3.61 19.16 -20.31
C TYR A 246 -3.12 20.33 -21.16
N GLY A 247 -1.82 20.61 -21.16
CA GLY A 247 -1.20 21.61 -22.04
C GLY A 247 -1.42 21.30 -23.53
N MET A 248 -1.22 20.04 -23.93
CA MET A 248 -1.42 19.56 -25.31
C MET A 248 -2.89 19.51 -25.68
N LEU A 249 -3.78 19.15 -24.76
CA LEU A 249 -5.22 19.24 -24.95
C LEU A 249 -5.65 20.70 -25.15
N LEU A 250 -5.20 21.62 -24.30
CA LEU A 250 -5.51 23.04 -24.40
C LEU A 250 -4.90 23.67 -25.66
N ALA A 251 -3.67 23.31 -26.01
CA ALA A 251 -3.04 23.73 -27.26
C ALA A 251 -3.83 23.19 -28.48
N GLY A 252 -4.25 21.92 -28.44
CA GLY A 252 -5.10 21.32 -29.46
C GLY A 252 -6.44 22.04 -29.61
N LEU A 253 -7.12 22.32 -28.49
CA LEU A 253 -8.37 23.11 -28.48
C LEU A 253 -8.14 24.54 -28.98
N GLY A 254 -7.01 25.16 -28.63
CA GLY A 254 -6.61 26.47 -29.12
C GLY A 254 -6.41 26.51 -30.64
N LEU A 255 -5.77 25.50 -31.21
CA LEU A 255 -5.58 25.34 -32.66
C LEU A 255 -6.92 25.12 -33.37
N ILE A 256 -7.81 24.29 -32.83
CA ILE A 256 -9.16 24.08 -33.37
C ILE A 256 -9.97 25.38 -33.34
N GLY A 257 -9.94 26.11 -32.23
CA GLY A 257 -10.60 27.42 -32.09
C GLY A 257 -10.10 28.44 -33.12
N ALA A 258 -8.78 28.51 -33.33
CA ALA A 258 -8.17 29.37 -34.34
C ALA A 258 -8.60 28.99 -35.77
N ALA A 259 -8.67 27.70 -36.09
CA ALA A 259 -9.10 27.20 -37.40
C ALA A 259 -10.59 27.53 -37.68
N VAL A 260 -11.47 27.35 -36.69
CA VAL A 260 -12.90 27.71 -36.79
C VAL A 260 -13.08 29.22 -36.98
N ARG A 261 -12.32 30.05 -36.24
CA ARG A 261 -12.36 31.51 -36.40
C ARG A 261 -11.97 31.95 -37.80
N ARG A 262 -10.94 31.33 -38.40
CA ARG A 262 -10.51 31.64 -39.78
C ARG A 262 -11.61 31.34 -40.81
N ARG A 263 -12.36 30.24 -40.64
CA ARG A 263 -13.46 29.86 -41.55
C ARG A 263 -14.68 30.79 -41.48
N ARG A 264 -14.88 31.50 -40.36
CA ARG A 264 -15.96 32.48 -40.23
C ARG A 264 -15.61 33.88 -40.76
N SER A 265 -14.32 34.13 -40.98
CA SER A 265 -13.81 35.44 -41.42
C SER A 265 -13.49 35.47 -42.92
N ALA A 266 -13.78 34.38 -43.64
CA ALA A 266 -13.71 34.23 -45.08
C ALA A 266 -15.12 33.93 -45.61
#